data_AF-G0V3K8-F1
#
_entry.id   AF-G0V3K8-F1
#
_cell.length_a   1.000
_cell.length_b   1.000
_cell.length_c   1.000
_cell.angle_alpha   90.00
_cell.angle_beta   90.00
_cell.angle_gamma   90.00
#
_symmetry.space_group_name_H-M   'P 1'
#
loop_
_entity.id
_entity.type
_entity.pdbx_description
1 polymer ?
#
loop_
_entity_poly.entity_id
_entity_poly.type
_entity_poly.pdbx_seq_one_letter_code
_entity_poly.pdbx_strand_id
1 'polypeptide(L)' 'MKKGILTVLLIAFIGTIIMGSYFIGIISAIFSTSVPRFFAYLIVFIALFIIGSFVYVAFERIKEIKEGKEDDISKY' A
#
# COMPACT_ATOMS: atom_id res chain seq x y z
N MET A 1 4.89 -17.46 -17.96
CA MET A 1 5.30 -16.03 -17.91
C MET A 1 4.11 -15.09 -17.67
N LYS A 2 3.16 -14.89 -18.60
CA LYS A 2 2.07 -13.89 -18.43
C LYS A 2 1.19 -14.03 -17.16
N LYS A 3 0.95 -15.25 -16.66
CA LYS A 3 0.12 -15.47 -15.46
C LYS A 3 0.80 -15.01 -14.16
N GLY A 4 2.12 -15.18 -14.03
CA GLY A 4 2.87 -14.78 -12.83
C GLY A 4 2.88 -13.27 -12.63
N ILE A 5 3.13 -12.52 -13.70
CA ILE A 5 3.08 -11.06 -13.73
C ILE A 5 1.73 -10.52 -13.27
N LEU A 6 0.64 -11.09 -13.80
CA LEU A 6 -0.71 -10.68 -13.44
C LEU A 6 -0.98 -10.93 -11.95
N THR A 7 -0.52 -12.06 -11.41
CA THR A 7 -0.65 -12.37 -9.98
C THR A 7 0.14 -11.40 -9.11
N VAL A 8 1.38 -11.06 -9.46
CA VAL A 8 2.22 -10.11 -8.70
C VAL A 8 1.57 -8.73 -8.67
N LEU A 9 1.09 -8.24 -9.81
CA LEU A 9 0.39 -6.96 -9.89
C LEU A 9 -0.91 -6.97 -9.08
N LEU A 10 -1.67 -8.07 -9.15
CA LEU A 10 -2.93 -8.22 -8.42
C LEU A 10 -2.69 -8.24 -6.91
N ILE A 11 -1.64 -8.92 -6.43
CA ILE A 11 -1.23 -8.89 -5.02
C ILE A 11 -0.83 -7.47 -4.58
N ALA A 12 0.00 -6.77 -5.35
CA ALA A 12 0.43 -5.42 -5.02
C ALA A 12 -0.75 -4.44 -4.97
N PHE A 13 -1.68 -4.54 -5.93
CA PHE A 13 -2.85 -3.67 -6.01
C PHE A 13 -3.86 -3.97 -4.89
N ILE A 14 -4.19 -5.24 -4.67
CA ILE A 14 -5.08 -5.64 -3.57
C ILE A 14 -4.48 -5.27 -2.22
N GLY A 15 -3.18 -5.51 -2.02
CA GLY A 15 -2.49 -5.11 -0.79
C GLY A 15 -2.58 -3.61 -0.54
N THR A 16 -2.37 -2.80 -1.59
CA THR A 16 -2.52 -1.34 -1.50
C THR A 16 -3.96 -0.93 -1.14
N ILE A 17 -4.98 -1.55 -1.75
CA ILE A 17 -6.39 -1.25 -1.46
C ILE A 17 -6.76 -1.64 -0.02
N ILE A 18 -6.38 -2.85 0.42
CA ILE A 18 -6.70 -3.35 1.76
C ILE A 18 -6.05 -2.44 2.82
N MET A 19 -4.76 -2.17 2.66
CA MET A 19 -4.02 -1.34 3.61
C MET A 19 -4.51 0.11 3.58
N GLY A 20 -4.77 0.66 2.39
CA GLY A 20 -5.36 1.99 2.25
C GLY A 20 -6.71 2.09 2.96
N SER A 21 -7.60 1.12 2.74
CA SER A 21 -8.92 1.08 3.38
C SER A 21 -8.79 0.95 4.90
N TYR A 22 -7.87 0.11 5.39
CA TYR A 22 -7.61 -0.05 6.81
C TYR A 22 -7.17 1.25 7.48
N PHE A 23 -6.20 1.96 6.89
CA PHE A 23 -5.71 3.22 7.42
C PHE A 23 -6.75 4.36 7.30
N ILE A 24 -7.55 4.39 6.23
CA ILE A 24 -8.69 5.32 6.13
C ILE A 24 -9.70 5.05 7.25
N GLY A 25 -9.95 3.79 7.59
CA GLY A 25 -10.77 3.38 8.73
C GLY A 25 -10.22 3.89 10.06
N ILE A 26 -8.91 3.71 10.30
CA ILE A 26 -8.23 4.25 11.49
C ILE A 26 -8.36 5.77 11.58
N ILE A 27 -8.09 6.48 10.48
CA ILE A 27 -8.22 7.94 10.42
C ILE A 27 -9.65 8.35 10.78
N SER A 28 -10.65 7.74 10.15
CA SER A 28 -12.07 8.02 10.42
C SER A 28 -12.44 7.75 11.88
N ALA A 29 -11.97 6.65 12.46
CA ALA A 29 -12.20 6.32 13.86
C ALA A 29 -11.58 7.36 14.80
N ILE A 30 -10.34 7.79 14.55
CA ILE A 30 -9.68 8.81 15.39
C ILE A 30 -10.46 10.13 15.37
N PHE A 31 -10.89 10.58 14.19
CA PHE A 31 -11.70 11.81 14.08
C PHE A 31 -13.11 11.68 14.67
N SER A 32 -13.60 10.45 14.91
CA SER A 32 -14.87 10.21 15.62
C SER A 32 -14.73 10.22 17.14
N THR A 33 -13.51 10.30 17.67
CA THR A 33 -13.23 10.30 19.12
C THR A 33 -12.79 11.68 19.62
N SER A 34 -12.76 11.86 20.95
CA SER A 34 -12.29 13.09 21.61
C SER A 34 -10.76 13.20 21.72
N VAL A 35 -10.01 12.50 20.86
CA VAL A 35 -8.54 12.55 20.84
C VAL A 35 -8.07 13.98 20.54
N PRO A 36 -7.05 14.50 21.24
CA PRO A 36 -6.50 15.82 20.94
C PRO A 36 -6.02 15.90 19.49
N ARG A 37 -6.41 16.98 18.79
CA ARG A 37 -6.17 17.14 17.34
C ARG A 37 -4.71 16.98 16.92
N PHE A 38 -3.78 17.37 17.79
CA PHE A 38 -2.34 17.17 17.55
C PHE A 38 -1.99 15.70 17.31
N PHE A 39 -2.47 14.79 18.16
CA PHE A 39 -2.23 13.35 18.00
C PHE A 39 -2.97 12.79 16.79
N ALA A 40 -4.17 13.29 16.49
CA ALA A 40 -4.89 12.91 15.28
C ALA A 40 -4.09 13.23 14.01
N TYR A 41 -3.54 14.45 13.90
CA TYR A 41 -2.72 14.83 12.74
C TYR A 41 -1.43 14.03 12.65
N LEU A 42 -0.79 13.70 13.77
CA LEU A 42 0.41 12.85 13.78
C LEU A 42 0.09 11.45 13.22
N ILE A 43 -1.04 10.84 13.61
CA ILE A 43 -1.43 9.53 13.12
C ILE A 43 -1.79 9.58 11.63
N VAL A 44 -2.50 10.63 11.18
CA VAL A 44 -2.79 10.83 9.76
C VAL A 44 -1.49 10.93 8.95
N PHE A 45 -0.50 11.68 9.44
CA PHE A 45 0.79 11.80 8.79
C PHE A 45 1.49 10.44 8.65
N ILE A 46 1.54 9.65 9.72
CA ILE A 46 2.11 8.30 9.70
C ILE A 46 1.35 7.40 8.72
N ALA A 47 0.02 7.41 8.76
CA ALA A 47 -0.82 6.62 7.86
C ALA A 47 -0.57 6.97 6.38
N LEU A 48 -0.45 8.25 6.05
CA LEU A 48 -0.13 8.69 4.69
C LEU A 48 1.23 8.20 4.22
N PHE A 49 2.25 8.20 5.08
CA PHE A 49 3.57 7.64 4.76
C PHE A 49 3.50 6.14 4.48
N ILE A 50 2.72 5.40 5.25
CA ILE A 50 2.55 3.95 5.05
C ILE A 50 1.81 3.68 3.75
N ILE A 51 0.66 4.34 3.51
CA ILE A 51 -0.10 4.19 2.25
C ILE A 51 0.78 4.57 1.05
N GLY A 52 1.52 5.67 1.14
CA GLY A 52 2.46 6.12 0.11
C GLY A 52 3.54 5.08 -0.18
N SER A 53 4.04 4.38 0.84
CA SER A 53 5.02 3.30 0.69
C SER A 53 4.44 2.10 -0.08
N PHE A 54 3.19 1.70 0.19
CA PHE A 54 2.51 0.65 -0.58
C PHE A 54 2.32 1.04 -2.05
N VAL A 55 1.89 2.27 -2.29
CA VAL A 55 1.74 2.81 -3.65
C VAL A 55 3.09 2.83 -4.38
N TYR A 56 4.15 3.29 -3.71
CA TYR A 56 5.51 3.30 -4.27
C TYR A 56 5.99 1.90 -4.65
N VAL A 57 5.81 0.91 -3.77
CA VAL A 57 6.17 -0.49 -4.05
C VAL A 57 5.36 -1.03 -5.24
N ALA A 58 4.06 -0.72 -5.33
CA ALA A 58 3.26 -1.13 -6.49
C ALA A 58 3.77 -0.51 -7.81
N PHE A 59 4.22 0.75 -7.79
CA PHE A 59 4.84 1.40 -8.95
C PHE A 59 6.19 0.78 -9.32
N GLU A 60 7.06 0.51 -8.35
CA GLU A 60 8.34 -0.19 -8.60
C GLU A 60 8.10 -1.57 -9.20
N ARG A 61 7.12 -2.34 -8.71
CA ARG A 61 6.78 -3.64 -9.33
C ARG A 61 6.33 -3.50 -10.78
N ILE A 62 5.51 -2.50 -11.11
CA ILE A 62 5.13 -2.23 -12.51
C ILE A 62 6.36 -1.90 -13.36
N LYS A 63 7.31 -1.15 -12.79
CA LYS A 63 8.55 -0.78 -13.48
C LYS A 63 9.47 -1.98 -13.71
N GLU A 64 9.68 -2.83 -12.71
CA GLU A 64 10.46 -4.07 -12.83
C GLU A 64 9.92 -5.00 -13.93
N ILE A 65 8.59 -5.14 -13.99
CA ILE A 65 7.88 -5.89 -15.04
C ILE A 65 8.16 -5.31 -16.42
N LYS A 66 8.10 -3.98 -16.56
CA LYS A 66 8.39 -3.29 -17.83
C LYS A 66 9.86 -3.43 -18.24
N GLU A 67 10.78 -3.44 -17.29
CA GLU A 67 12.22 -3.58 -17.53
C GLU A 67 12.67 -5.04 -17.74
N GLY A 68 11.75 -6.02 -17.60
CA GLY A 68 12.09 -7.44 -17.69
C GLY A 68 12.99 -7.93 -16.55
N LYS A 69 13.09 -7.17 -15.46
CA LYS A 69 13.84 -7.49 -14.24
C LYS A 69 12.92 -8.07 -13.16
N GLU A 70 11.91 -8.80 -13.59
CA GLU A 70 10.92 -9.39 -12.70
C GLU A 70 11.60 -10.32 -11.69
N ASP A 71 11.52 -9.96 -10.41
CA ASP A 71 11.88 -10.86 -9.32
C ASP A 71 10.76 -11.90 -9.18
N ASP A 72 10.99 -13.08 -9.76
CA ASP A 72 10.01 -14.16 -9.81
C ASP A 72 9.87 -14.78 -8.42
N ILE A 73 8.75 -14.48 -7.77
CA ILE A 73 8.43 -15.02 -6.44
C ILE A 73 8.37 -16.56 -6.46
N SER A 74 8.18 -17.20 -7.62
CA SER A 74 8.23 -18.67 -7.73
C SER A 74 9.63 -19.27 -7.52
N LYS A 75 10.68 -18.45 -7.40
CA LYS A 75 12.01 -18.88 -6.96
C LYS A 75 12.17 -19.03 -5.44
N TYR A 76 11.20 -18.56 -4.65
CA TYR A 76 11.18 -18.64 -3.18
C TYR A 76 10.05 -19.56 -2.72
#